data_AF-A0A366HQA3-F1
#
_entry.id   AF-A0A366HQA3-F1
#
_cell.length_a   1.000
_cell.length_b   1.000
_cell.length_c   1.000
_cell.angle_alpha   90.00
_cell.angle_beta   90.00
_cell.angle_gamma   90.00
#
_symmetry.space_group_name_H-M   'P 1'
#
loop_
_entity.id
_entity.type
_entity.pdbx_description
1 polymer ?
#
loop_
_entity_poly.entity_id
_entity_poly.type
_entity_poly.pdbx_seq_one_letter_code
_entity_poly.pdbx_strand_id
1 'polypeptide(L)'
;MGTDTSKNPRGTGFYEPPPAKKKGGGYSPEPGLVDVWGTKGYVVILDYDGDKEIADPEHPNAKITASALIYSAGPDGDFSTWKDNVKSWGP
;
A
#
# COMPACT_ATOMS: atom_id res chain seq x y z
N MET A 1 -13.09 12.21 -5.52
CA MET A 1 -11.64 12.41 -5.26
C MET A 1 -11.35 13.89 -5.29
N GLY A 2 -10.49 14.41 -4.41
CA GLY A 2 -9.87 15.76 -4.41
C GLY A 2 -10.77 16.99 -4.58
N THR A 3 -11.51 17.05 -5.68
CA THR A 3 -12.41 18.10 -6.16
C THR A 3 -13.87 17.92 -5.71
N ASP A 4 -14.22 16.78 -5.13
CA ASP A 4 -15.56 16.55 -4.56
C ASP A 4 -15.74 17.42 -3.30
N THR A 5 -16.46 18.54 -3.47
CA THR A 5 -16.68 19.55 -2.44
C THR A 5 -17.50 19.04 -1.26
N SER A 6 -18.25 17.94 -1.41
CA SER A 6 -18.96 17.30 -0.31
C SER A 6 -18.03 16.54 0.64
N LYS A 7 -16.88 16.07 0.13
CA LYS A 7 -15.88 15.29 0.88
C LYS A 7 -14.59 16.05 1.16
N ASN A 8 -14.32 17.11 0.40
CA ASN A 8 -13.20 18.03 0.57
C ASN A 8 -13.69 19.48 0.51
N PRO A 9 -14.39 19.97 1.54
CA PRO A 9 -14.97 21.32 1.55
C PRO A 9 -13.93 22.44 1.47
N ARG A 10 -12.66 22.14 1.81
CA ARG A 10 -11.54 23.09 1.70
C ARG A 10 -10.81 23.03 0.37
N GLY A 11 -11.19 22.11 -0.53
CA GLY A 11 -10.55 21.94 -1.84
C GLY A 11 -9.03 21.70 -1.78
N THR A 12 -8.50 21.30 -0.63
CA THR A 12 -7.05 21.14 -0.44
C THR A 12 -6.65 19.77 -0.94
N GLY A 13 -5.88 19.73 -2.03
CA GLY A 13 -5.27 18.51 -2.53
C GLY A 13 -4.05 18.16 -1.69
N PHE A 14 -4.04 16.96 -1.07
CA PHE A 14 -2.88 16.49 -0.31
C PHE A 14 -1.85 15.79 -1.20
N TYR A 15 -2.32 15.13 -2.26
CA TYR A 15 -1.47 14.36 -3.16
C TYR A 15 -2.22 14.14 -4.49
N GLU A 16 -1.53 14.38 -5.60
CA GLU A 16 -1.99 14.06 -6.95
C GLU A 16 -1.13 12.92 -7.51
N PRO A 17 -1.60 11.67 -7.45
CA PRO A 17 -0.82 10.56 -7.97
C PRO A 17 -0.72 10.61 -9.50
N PRO A 18 0.41 10.17 -10.09
CA PRO A 18 0.50 10.01 -11.53
C PRO A 18 -0.52 8.94 -12.00
N PRO A 19 -1.10 9.09 -13.20
CA PRO A 19 -2.02 8.10 -13.73
C PRO A 19 -1.32 6.74 -13.91
N ALA A 20 -2.05 5.67 -13.64
CA ALA A 20 -1.56 4.30 -13.85
C ALA A 20 -1.20 4.06 -15.31
N LYS A 21 -0.12 3.31 -15.54
CA LYS A 21 0.34 2.91 -16.87
C LYS A 21 -0.16 1.51 -17.21
N LYS A 22 -0.24 1.18 -18.50
CA LYS A 22 -0.50 -0.20 -18.93
C LYS A 22 0.61 -1.11 -18.41
N LYS A 23 0.27 -2.05 -17.52
CA LYS A 23 1.23 -2.93 -16.82
C LYS A 23 2.29 -2.14 -16.03
N GLY A 24 1.87 -1.08 -15.34
CA GLY A 24 2.77 -0.29 -14.50
C GLY A 24 2.04 0.51 -13.43
N GLY A 25 2.80 1.06 -12.49
CA GLY A 25 2.28 1.77 -11.34
C GLY A 25 1.61 3.10 -11.61
N GLY A 26 0.85 3.55 -10.62
CA GLY A 26 0.16 4.84 -10.60
C GLY A 26 -1.26 4.71 -10.04
N TYR A 27 -2.09 5.71 -10.26
CA TYR A 27 -3.48 5.74 -9.80
C TYR A 27 -4.46 5.54 -10.95
N SER A 28 -5.48 4.71 -10.74
CA SER A 28 -6.63 4.60 -11.64
C SER A 28 -7.95 4.57 -10.86
N PRO A 29 -9.07 5.03 -11.47
CA PRO A 29 -10.32 5.24 -10.74
C PRO A 29 -10.95 3.98 -10.12
N GLU A 30 -10.78 2.82 -10.74
CA GLU A 30 -11.46 1.57 -10.34
C GLU A 30 -10.64 0.71 -9.35
N PRO A 31 -9.34 0.46 -9.55
CA PRO A 31 -8.53 -0.26 -8.57
C PRO A 31 -7.78 0.66 -7.60
N GLY A 32 -7.81 1.99 -7.79
CA GLY A 32 -7.07 2.93 -6.96
C GLY A 32 -5.58 2.97 -7.31
N LEU A 33 -4.74 3.09 -6.26
CA LEU A 33 -3.29 3.05 -6.39
C LEU A 33 -2.82 1.62 -6.71
N VAL A 34 -2.17 1.44 -7.85
CA VAL A 34 -1.60 0.18 -8.32
C VAL A 34 -0.08 0.15 -8.18
N ASP A 35 0.45 -1.03 -7.92
CA ASP A 35 1.86 -1.31 -7.80
C ASP A 35 2.64 -1.12 -9.11
N VAL A 36 3.96 -1.17 -9.03
CA VAL A 36 4.84 -0.93 -10.20
C VAL A 36 4.67 -1.95 -11.33
N TRP A 37 4.02 -3.09 -11.08
CA TRP A 37 3.72 -4.12 -12.08
C TRP A 37 2.32 -3.94 -12.69
N GLY A 38 1.50 -3.08 -12.12
CA GLY A 38 0.13 -2.83 -12.56
C GLY A 38 -0.77 -4.06 -12.38
N THR A 39 -0.44 -4.93 -11.42
CA THR A 39 -1.16 -6.19 -11.17
C THR A 39 -2.06 -6.07 -9.95
N LYS A 40 -1.50 -5.61 -8.82
CA LYS A 40 -2.19 -5.44 -7.54
C LYS A 40 -1.98 -4.03 -7.01
N GLY A 41 -2.59 -3.73 -5.86
CA GLY A 41 -2.31 -2.53 -5.09
C GLY A 41 -1.34 -2.82 -3.94
N TYR A 42 -0.89 -1.76 -3.27
CA TYR A 42 -0.15 -1.88 -2.03
C TYR A 42 -1.10 -2.24 -0.88
N VAL A 43 -0.66 -3.15 -0.01
CA VAL A 43 -1.30 -3.39 1.28
C VAL A 43 -0.64 -2.50 2.32
N VAL A 44 -1.46 -1.78 3.10
CA VAL A 44 -1.02 -0.87 4.16
C VAL A 44 -1.59 -1.36 5.48
N ILE A 45 -0.71 -1.60 6.46
CA ILE A 45 -1.08 -1.97 7.82
C ILE A 45 -0.60 -0.84 8.73
N LEU A 46 -1.47 -0.39 9.63
CA LEU A 46 -1.17 0.68 10.57
C LEU A 46 -1.15 0.11 11.99
N ASP A 47 -0.29 0.68 12.82
CA ASP A 47 -0.38 0.52 14.27
C ASP A 47 -1.58 1.34 14.79
N TYR A 48 -2.63 0.65 15.22
CA TYR A 48 -3.87 1.27 15.67
C TYR A 48 -3.95 1.46 17.18
N ASP A 49 -3.19 0.70 17.97
CA ASP A 49 -3.19 0.78 19.44
C ASP A 49 -2.02 1.61 19.99
N GLY A 50 -1.04 1.93 19.15
CA GLY A 50 0.08 2.81 19.47
C GLY A 50 1.22 2.12 20.22
N ASP A 51 1.24 0.78 20.26
CA ASP A 51 2.30 0.01 20.93
C ASP A 51 3.60 -0.07 20.10
N LYS A 52 3.57 0.43 18.85
CA LYS A 52 4.63 0.39 17.84
C LYS A 52 5.00 -1.03 17.40
N GLU A 53 4.15 -2.03 17.62
CA GLU A 53 4.38 -3.40 17.22
C GLU A 53 3.28 -3.91 16.29
N ILE A 54 3.63 -4.09 15.01
CA ILE A 54 2.70 -4.65 14.03
C ILE A 54 3.02 -6.13 13.82
N ALA A 55 1.99 -6.99 13.78
CA ALA A 55 2.16 -8.41 13.47
C ALA A 55 2.82 -8.58 12.09
N ASP A 56 3.86 -9.42 12.00
CA ASP A 56 4.57 -9.66 10.74
C ASP A 56 3.68 -10.46 9.77
N PRO A 57 3.30 -9.88 8.61
CA PRO A 57 2.50 -10.60 7.61
C PRO A 57 3.21 -11.84 7.04
N GLU A 58 4.54 -11.84 6.99
CA GLU A 58 5.37 -12.95 6.49
C GLU A 58 5.53 -14.06 7.51
N HIS A 59 5.64 -13.69 8.80
CA HIS A 59 5.86 -14.61 9.90
C HIS A 59 4.80 -14.43 10.99
N PRO A 60 3.69 -15.21 10.99
CA PRO A 60 2.51 -14.99 11.85
C PRO A 60 2.75 -14.99 13.37
N ASN A 61 3.94 -15.38 13.83
CA ASN A 61 4.33 -15.40 15.24
C ASN A 61 5.40 -14.35 15.60
N ALA A 62 5.75 -13.47 14.67
CA ALA A 62 6.69 -12.38 14.86
C ALA A 62 5.97 -11.03 14.86
N LYS A 63 6.65 -10.03 15.43
CA LYS A 63 6.23 -8.63 15.39
C LYS A 63 7.34 -7.77 14.83
N ILE A 64 6.96 -6.67 14.20
CA ILE A 64 7.86 -5.68 13.62
C ILE A 64 7.62 -4.36 14.35
N THR A 65 8.70 -3.75 14.87
CA THR A 65 8.62 -2.42 15.47
C THR A 65 8.45 -1.35 14.39
N ALA A 66 7.22 -0.87 14.18
CA ALA A 66 6.89 0.15 13.19
C ALA A 66 5.55 0.82 13.49
N SER A 67 5.32 2.01 12.92
CA SER A 67 3.99 2.67 12.96
C SER A 67 3.13 2.36 11.73
N ALA A 68 3.75 1.88 10.65
CA ALA A 68 3.07 1.41 9.45
C ALA A 68 3.94 0.40 8.70
N LEU A 69 3.31 -0.60 8.10
CA LEU A 69 3.92 -1.52 7.14
C LEU A 69 3.25 -1.36 5.79
N ILE A 70 4.05 -1.37 4.72
CA ILE A 70 3.57 -1.30 3.34
C ILE A 70 4.22 -2.41 2.53
N TYR A 71 3.44 -3.17 1.78
CA TYR A 71 3.98 -4.21 0.89
C TYR A 71 3.16 -4.43 -0.38
N SER A 72 3.78 -5.09 -1.35
CA SER A 72 3.20 -5.45 -2.64
C SER A 72 3.56 -6.88 -3.00
N ALA A 73 2.68 -7.55 -3.75
CA ALA A 73 2.79 -8.95 -4.14
C ALA A 73 3.87 -9.27 -5.21
N GLY A 74 4.83 -8.36 -5.42
CA GLY A 74 5.89 -8.59 -6.40
C GLY A 74 5.42 -8.75 -7.86
N PRO A 75 6.35 -9.18 -8.74
CA PRO A 75 6.06 -9.55 -10.12
C PRO A 75 5.07 -10.73 -10.28
N ASP A 76 5.03 -11.67 -9.33
CA ASP A 76 4.17 -12.86 -9.44
C ASP A 76 2.70 -12.57 -9.05
N GLY A 77 2.47 -11.49 -8.30
CA GLY A 77 1.13 -11.05 -7.92
C GLY A 77 0.47 -11.89 -6.82
N ASP A 78 1.26 -12.69 -6.09
CA ASP A 78 0.80 -13.57 -5.02
C ASP A 78 1.35 -13.13 -3.65
N PHE A 79 0.45 -12.73 -2.75
CA PHE A 79 0.85 -12.29 -1.40
C PHE A 79 1.32 -13.42 -0.49
N SER A 80 1.17 -14.68 -0.92
CA SER A 80 1.63 -15.86 -0.16
C SER A 80 3.07 -16.26 -0.50
N THR A 81 3.66 -15.73 -1.58
CA THR A 81 5.03 -15.97 -2.03
C THR A 81 5.95 -14.83 -1.62
N TRP A 82 6.46 -14.90 -0.39
CA TRP A 82 7.20 -13.77 0.21
C TRP A 82 8.57 -13.43 -0.38
N LYS A 83 9.07 -14.22 -1.33
CA LYS A 83 10.45 -14.11 -1.85
C LYS A 83 10.65 -12.87 -2.73
N ASP A 84 9.65 -12.50 -3.51
CA ASP A 84 9.67 -11.38 -4.46
C ASP A 84 8.75 -10.23 -4.04
N ASN A 85 8.02 -10.39 -2.93
CA ASN A 85 7.27 -9.32 -2.31
C ASN A 85 8.19 -8.15 -1.95
N VAL A 86 7.82 -6.96 -2.42
CA VAL A 86 8.47 -5.72 -1.99
C VAL A 86 7.79 -5.28 -0.70
N LYS A 87 8.59 -5.18 0.36
CA LYS A 87 8.15 -4.90 1.72
C LYS A 87 8.87 -3.65 2.23
N SER A 88 8.21 -2.87 3.08
CA SER A 88 8.84 -1.79 3.82
C SER A 88 9.67 -2.28 5.02
N TRP A 89 9.72 -3.60 5.23
CA TRP A 89 10.44 -4.30 6.28
C TRP A 89 11.17 -5.53 5.70
N GLY A 90 12.00 -6.15 6.52
CA GLY A 90 12.89 -7.27 6.24
C GLY A 90 13.86 -7.35 7.43
N PRO A 91 14.99 -8.08 7.39
CA PRO A 91 16.06 -7.70 8.31
C PRO A 91 16.33 -6.19 8.23
#